data_AF-A0AAV1X6M8-F1
#
_entry.id   AF-A0AAV1X6M8-F1
#
_cell.length_a   1.000
_cell.length_b   1.000
_cell.length_c   1.000
_cell.angle_alpha   90.00
_cell.angle_beta   90.00
_cell.angle_gamma   90.00
#
_symmetry.space_group_name_H-M   'P 1'
#
loop_
_entity.id
_entity.type
_entity.pdbx_description
1 polymer ?
#
loop_
_entity_poly.entity_id
_entity_poly.type
_entity_poly.pdbx_seq_one_letter_code
_entity_poly.pdbx_strand_id
1 'polypeptide(L)'
;MPWEVAVKLKEEGITYVSASPLGGNLVLLAPLKGVCVLEVLAELKEWTSKIFTSLNPWNSYTVVEERLVWIRCFGLPLHAWNVSGFNLIAKEVY
;
A
#
# COMPACT_ATOMS: atom_id res chain seq x y z
N MET A 1 0.59 -1.60 -5.95
CA MET A 1 1.42 -0.68 -5.14
C MET A 1 0.54 0.27 -4.35
N PRO A 2 0.97 0.78 -3.17
CA PRO A 2 0.16 1.66 -2.33
C PRO A 2 -0.37 2.92 -3.04
N TRP A 3 0.41 3.49 -3.97
CA TRP A 3 0.03 4.67 -4.75
C TRP A 3 -1.00 4.39 -5.85
N GLU A 4 -1.15 3.13 -6.29
CA GLU A 4 -2.17 2.74 -7.28
C GLU A 4 -3.57 2.65 -6.67
N VAL A 5 -3.66 2.50 -5.34
CA VAL A 5 -4.95 2.39 -4.64
C VAL A 5 -5.82 3.62 -4.88
N ALA A 6 -5.22 4.81 -4.88
CA ALA A 6 -5.92 6.06 -5.18
C ALA A 6 -6.43 6.13 -6.63
N VAL A 7 -5.74 5.48 -7.57
CA VAL A 7 -6.18 5.38 -8.98
C VAL A 7 -7.36 4.42 -9.09
N LYS A 8 -7.25 3.24 -8.46
CA LYS A 8 -8.32 2.23 -8.46
C LYS A 8 -9.60 2.72 -7.81
N LEU A 9 -9.51 3.51 -6.74
CA LEU A 9 -10.69 4.16 -6.15
C LEU A 9 -11.43 5.02 -7.17
N LYS A 10 -10.71 5.80 -7.99
CA LYS A 10 -11.33 6.64 -9.03
C LYS A 10 -11.93 5.82 -10.16
N GLU A 11 -11.27 4.74 -10.57
CA GLU A 11 -11.77 3.83 -11.63
C GLU A 11 -13.10 3.17 -11.23
N GLU A 12 -13.27 2.87 -9.95
CA GLU A 12 -14.51 2.29 -9.39
C GLU A 12 -15.56 3.37 -9.05
N GLY A 13 -15.29 4.64 -9.36
CA GLY A 13 -16.20 5.77 -9.08
C GLY A 13 -16.26 6.19 -7.61
N ILE A 14 -15.37 5.68 -6.76
CA ILE A 14 -15.33 5.96 -5.33
C ILE A 14 -14.63 7.30 -5.11
N THR A 15 -15.43 8.36 -4.94
CA THR A 15 -14.93 9.74 -4.80
C THR A 15 -14.96 10.26 -3.36
N TYR A 16 -15.65 9.57 -2.46
CA TYR A 16 -15.85 9.98 -1.06
C TYR A 16 -14.79 9.44 -0.09
N VAL A 17 -13.79 8.69 -0.58
CA VAL A 17 -12.68 8.15 0.21
C VAL A 17 -11.35 8.64 -0.36
N SER A 18 -10.49 9.13 0.53
CA SER A 18 -9.10 9.42 0.24
C SER A 18 -8.20 8.24 0.62
N ALA A 19 -7.22 7.93 -0.22
CA ALA A 19 -6.19 6.94 0.03
C ALA A 19 -4.82 7.63 0.14
N SER A 20 -4.15 7.47 1.28
CA SER A 20 -2.80 8.00 1.53
C SER A 20 -1.84 6.86 1.88
N PRO A 21 -0.70 6.72 1.20
CA PRO A 21 0.29 5.69 1.55
C PRO A 21 0.90 5.99 2.93
N LEU A 22 0.94 4.99 3.81
CA LEU A 22 1.56 5.10 5.14
C LEU A 22 3.03 4.64 5.15
N GLY A 23 3.49 4.03 4.07
CA GLY A 23 4.78 3.35 3.97
C GLY A 23 4.61 1.84 3.84
N GLY A 24 5.66 1.13 3.41
CA GLY A 24 5.58 -0.30 3.17
C GLY A 24 4.45 -0.66 2.19
N ASN A 25 3.64 -1.64 2.55
CA ASN A 25 2.41 -2.02 1.86
C ASN A 25 1.12 -1.46 2.50
N LEU A 26 1.23 -0.44 3.36
CA LEU A 26 0.09 0.11 4.08
C LEU A 26 -0.49 1.36 3.39
N VAL A 27 -1.82 1.45 3.39
CA VAL A 27 -2.58 2.60 2.89
C VAL A 27 -3.61 2.99 3.94
N LEU A 28 -3.62 4.28 4.29
CA LEU A 28 -4.66 4.88 5.10
C LEU A 28 -5.84 5.25 4.22
N LEU A 29 -7.01 4.69 4.53
CA LEU A 29 -8.28 5.10 3.97
C LEU A 29 -8.95 6.08 4.93
N ALA A 30 -9.28 7.27 4.43
CA ALA A 30 -9.98 8.30 5.20
C ALA A 30 -11.19 8.80 4.41
N PRO A 31 -12.40 8.79 5.00
CA PRO A 31 -13.54 9.42 4.34
C PRO A 31 -13.34 10.92 4.20
N LEU A 32 -13.89 11.50 3.14
CA LEU A 32 -13.99 12.94 2.98
C LEU A 32 -15.04 13.52 3.95
N LYS A 33 -14.93 14.82 4.24
CA LYS A 33 -15.79 15.51 5.21
C LYS A 33 -17.28 15.22 4.99
N GLY A 34 -17.97 14.84 6.06
CA GLY A 34 -19.42 14.63 6.06
C GLY A 34 -19.87 13.19 5.78
N VAL A 35 -18.94 12.24 5.64
CA VAL A 35 -19.26 10.84 5.32
C VAL A 35 -18.90 9.93 6.51
N CYS A 36 -19.81 9.00 6.85
CA CYS A 36 -19.59 8.03 7.91
C CYS A 36 -18.66 6.89 7.43
N VAL A 37 -17.56 6.65 8.15
CA VAL A 37 -16.58 5.59 7.84
C VAL A 37 -17.25 4.21 7.75
N LEU A 38 -18.20 3.93 8.64
CA LEU A 38 -18.83 2.61 8.75
C LEU A 38 -19.73 2.28 7.55
N GLU A 39 -20.46 3.27 7.05
CA GLU A 39 -21.33 3.13 5.86
C GLU A 39 -20.47 2.87 4.63
N VAL A 40 -19.39 3.64 4.49
CA VAL A 40 -18.39 3.49 3.43
C VAL A 40 -17.76 2.10 3.44
N LEU A 41 -17.36 1.59 4.60
CA LEU A 41 -16.76 0.25 4.70
C LEU A 41 -17.75 -0.86 4.38
N ALA A 42 -19.04 -0.67 4.70
CA ALA A 42 -20.09 -1.63 4.36
C ALA A 42 -20.32 -1.69 2.84
N GLU A 43 -20.39 -0.54 2.19
CA GLU A 43 -20.56 -0.42 0.72
C GLU A 43 -19.34 -0.97 -0.03
N LEU A 44 -18.14 -0.65 0.45
CA LEU A 44 -16.88 -1.03 -0.20
C LEU A 44 -16.36 -2.40 0.20
N LYS A 45 -17.11 -3.20 0.96
CA LYS A 45 -16.63 -4.48 1.51
C LYS A 45 -16.12 -5.46 0.43
N GLU A 46 -16.85 -5.58 -0.67
CA GLU A 46 -16.44 -6.45 -1.79
C GLU A 46 -15.19 -5.92 -2.51
N TRP A 47 -15.12 -4.61 -2.75
CA TRP A 47 -13.95 -4.02 -3.39
C TRP A 47 -12.71 -4.11 -2.49
N THR A 48 -12.86 -3.76 -1.21
CA THR A 48 -11.76 -3.78 -0.25
C THR A 48 -11.20 -5.18 -0.04
N SER A 49 -12.04 -6.22 0.01
CA SER A 49 -11.58 -7.61 0.10
C SER A 49 -10.79 -8.11 -1.12
N LYS A 50 -10.95 -7.48 -2.29
CA LYS A 50 -10.15 -7.78 -3.49
C LYS A 50 -8.77 -7.10 -3.47
N ILE A 51 -8.66 -5.96 -2.79
CA ILE A 51 -7.48 -5.09 -2.84
C ILE A 51 -6.60 -5.25 -1.59
N PHE A 52 -7.21 -5.45 -0.43
CA PHE A 52 -6.54 -5.47 0.86
C PHE A 52 -6.61 -6.86 1.50
N THR A 53 -5.48 -7.30 2.05
CA THR A 53 -5.42 -8.51 2.86
C THR A 53 -6.11 -8.31 4.22
N SER A 54 -6.00 -7.11 4.80
CA SER A 54 -6.64 -6.77 6.06
C SER A 54 -7.01 -5.29 6.12
N LEU A 55 -8.08 -5.00 6.85
CA LEU A 55 -8.53 -3.64 7.16
C LEU A 55 -8.66 -3.53 8.67
N ASN A 56 -7.92 -2.60 9.25
CA ASN A 56 -7.92 -2.35 10.70
C ASN A 56 -8.23 -0.88 10.96
N PRO A 57 -8.97 -0.57 12.05
CA PRO A 57 -9.12 0.81 12.49
C PRO A 57 -7.75 1.44 12.74
N TRP A 58 -7.55 2.63 12.18
CA TRP A 58 -6.30 3.36 12.39
C TRP A 58 -6.11 3.71 13.86
N ASN A 59 -4.88 3.55 14.36
CA ASN A 59 -4.48 3.97 15.69
C ASN A 59 -3.05 4.56 15.66
N SER A 60 -2.70 5.36 16.66
CA SER A 60 -1.38 6.01 16.76
C SER A 60 -0.21 5.04 16.97
N TYR A 61 -0.49 3.78 17.31
CA TYR A 61 0.52 2.72 17.47
C TYR A 61 0.74 1.92 16.18
N THR A 62 0.03 2.26 15.10
CA THR A 62 0.20 1.63 13.80
C THR A 62 1.48 2.17 13.18
N VAL A 63 2.61 1.55 13.53
CA VAL A 63 3.93 1.88 13.01
C VAL A 63 4.22 0.98 11.81
N VAL A 64 4.69 1.58 10.72
CA VAL A 64 5.14 0.83 9.54
C VAL A 64 6.53 0.29 9.83
N GLU A 65 6.65 -1.02 10.01
CA GLU A 65 7.95 -1.67 10.26
C GLU A 65 8.80 -1.82 8.98
N GLU A 66 8.16 -1.87 7.81
CA GLU A 66 8.84 -2.07 6.53
C GLU A 66 8.98 -0.78 5.70
N ARG A 67 10.17 -0.55 5.14
CA ARG A 67 10.38 0.48 4.11
C ARG A 67 10.44 -0.19 2.75
N LEU A 68 9.50 0.17 1.88
CA LEU A 68 9.53 -0.21 0.48
C LEU A 68 10.38 0.80 -0.29
N VAL A 69 11.47 0.33 -0.91
CA VAL A 69 12.37 1.16 -1.71
C VAL A 69 12.50 0.61 -3.13
N TRP A 70 12.59 1.52 -4.11
CA TRP A 70 12.89 1.15 -5.48
C TRP A 70 14.39 1.23 -5.71
N ILE A 71 15.00 0.09 -6.00
CA ILE A 71 16.43 0.01 -6.34
C ILE A 71 16.57 -0.12 -7.85
N ARG A 72 17.39 0.73 -8.46
CA ARG A 72 17.76 0.62 -9.87
C ARG A 72 19.20 0.13 -9.97
N CYS A 73 19.37 -1.14 -10.33
CA CYS A 73 20.68 -1.74 -10.54
C CYS A 73 21.05 -1.71 -12.02
N PHE A 74 22.29 -1.32 -12.33
CA PHE A 74 22.85 -1.37 -13.68
C PHE A 74 24.00 -2.37 -13.74
N GLY A 75 24.12 -3.09 -14.87
CA GLY A 75 25.20 -4.05 -15.08
C GLY A 75 25.09 -5.34 -14.25
N LEU A 76 23.96 -5.60 -13.58
CA LEU A 76 23.75 -6.83 -12.84
C LEU A 76 23.62 -8.01 -13.83
N PRO A 77 24.47 -9.04 -13.75
CA PRO A 77 24.36 -10.17 -14.65
C PRO A 77 23.08 -10.96 -14.37
N LEU A 78 22.47 -11.51 -15.43
CA LEU A 78 21.15 -12.16 -15.34
C LEU A 78 21.11 -13.30 -14.32
N HIS A 79 22.20 -14.07 -14.17
CA HIS A 79 22.28 -15.16 -13.19
C HIS A 79 22.24 -14.69 -11.72
N ALA A 80 22.55 -13.41 -11.46
CA ALA A 80 22.45 -12.78 -10.14
C ALA A 80 21.06 -12.17 -9.88
N TRP A 81 20.14 -12.21 -10.85
CA TRP A 81 18.76 -11.73 -10.73
C TRP A 81 17.87 -12.73 -9.97
N ASN A 82 18.23 -12.99 -8.72
CA ASN A 82 17.52 -13.91 -7.84
C ASN A 82 17.45 -13.34 -6.42
N VAL A 83 16.66 -13.97 -5.56
CA VAL A 83 16.43 -13.53 -4.18
C VAL A 83 17.75 -13.36 -3.41
N SER A 84 18.70 -14.29 -3.57
CA SER A 84 20.00 -14.22 -2.91
C SER A 84 20.81 -12.98 -3.36
N GLY A 85 20.80 -12.67 -4.66
CA GLY A 85 21.45 -11.48 -5.20
C GLY A 85 20.81 -10.19 -4.68
N PHE A 86 19.48 -10.10 -4.67
CA PHE A 86 18.78 -8.92 -4.14
C PHE A 86 18.96 -8.74 -2.64
N ASN A 87 18.98 -9.84 -1.87
CA ASN A 87 19.26 -9.77 -0.43
C ASN A 87 20.64 -9.19 -0.14
N LEU A 88 21.64 -9.50 -0.96
CA LEU A 88 22.99 -8.95 -0.81
C LEU A 88 23.01 -7.43 -1.08
N ILE A 89 22.30 -6.97 -2.11
CA ILE A 89 22.16 -5.55 -2.44
C ILE A 89 21.39 -4.80 -1.36
N ALA A 90 20.29 -5.37 -0.87
CA ALA A 90 19.44 -4.75 0.15
C ALA A 90 20.14 -4.65 1.51
N LYS A 91 21.10 -5.54 1.80
CA LYS A 91 21.82 -5.58 3.07
C LYS A 91 22.79 -4.40 3.27
N GLU A 92 23.30 -3.78 2.20
CA GLU A 92 24.17 -2.59 2.32
C GLU A 92 23.40 -1.29 2.57
N VAL A 93 22.07 -1.30 2.43
CA VAL A 93 21.22 -0.12 2.60
C VAL A 93 20.74 0.04 4.06
N TYR A 94 21.11 -0.88 4.97
CA TYR A 94 20.78 -0.87 6.40
C TYR A 94 22.00 -1.02 7.30
#